data_AF-A0A2H5V8M5-F1
#
_entry.id   AF-A0A2H5V8M5-F1
#
_cell.length_a   1.000
_cell.length_b   1.000
_cell.length_c   1.000
_cell.angle_alpha   90.00
_cell.angle_beta   90.00
_cell.angle_gamma   90.00
#
_symmetry.space_group_name_H-M   'P 1'
#
loop_
_entity.id
_entity.type
_entity.pdbx_description
1 polymer ?
#
loop_
_entity_poly.entity_id
_entity_poly.type
_entity_poly.pdbx_seq_one_letter_code
_entity_poly.pdbx_strand_id
1 'polypeptide(L)'
;MAAQKHAEDILRYRYISHWDSDGFKPYMRYIQYNGNGEVSENVAITGYYNSDGSTDCHKPLILCDKIDPKEAITQLQYDMVYNDAASNWGHRDNILDRWHNKVNIGIAYDDYFLALVQHFENDYIEWNSRYIFNGYLVMSGRIYIEPNTNVRPVALAVYYDPLPRKMSSIELNNNTPNCYSYGGGVACGSDAVDTIYPPPPPGYYYTERVHLADRWIVDGNNFHIEASINPSMGEGVYTILLFTDINGEQVPLASYSIVSKDGKWVDLSSYAIGLAKYN
;
A
#
# COMPACT_ATOMS: atom_id res chain seq x y z
N MET A 1 13.63 -2.67 -3.03
CA MET A 1 12.21 -2.69 -3.45
C MET A 1 11.37 -3.03 -2.24
N ALA A 2 10.14 -2.52 -2.13
CA ALA A 2 9.33 -2.59 -0.92
C ALA A 2 9.04 -4.03 -0.46
N ALA A 3 8.67 -4.93 -1.37
CA ALA A 3 8.41 -6.35 -1.06
C ALA A 3 9.65 -7.05 -0.44
N GLN A 4 10.83 -6.88 -1.03
CA GLN A 4 12.07 -7.46 -0.47
C GLN A 4 12.39 -6.92 0.92
N LYS A 5 12.16 -5.62 1.16
CA LYS A 5 12.37 -5.00 2.48
C LYS A 5 11.41 -5.54 3.52
N HIS A 6 10.16 -5.81 3.13
CA HIS A 6 9.20 -6.45 4.01
C HIS A 6 9.58 -7.91 4.30
N ALA A 7 9.98 -8.69 3.28
CA ALA A 7 10.42 -10.07 3.48
C ALA A 7 11.63 -10.15 4.44
N GLU A 8 12.61 -9.24 4.30
CA GLU A 8 13.74 -9.13 5.23
C GLU A 8 13.32 -8.77 6.66
N ASP A 9 12.33 -7.88 6.82
CA ASP A 9 11.80 -7.49 8.13
C ASP A 9 11.06 -8.65 8.81
N ILE A 10 10.21 -9.34 8.06
CA ILE A 10 9.52 -10.57 8.48
C ILE A 10 10.54 -11.63 8.89
N LEU A 11 11.57 -11.86 8.09
CA LEU A 11 12.63 -12.81 8.44
C LEU A 11 13.32 -12.36 9.74
N ARG A 12 13.71 -11.09 9.85
CA ARG A 12 14.47 -10.58 11.00
C ARG A 12 13.71 -10.71 12.32
N TYR A 13 12.41 -10.44 12.31
CA TYR A 13 11.59 -10.37 13.53
C TYR A 13 10.59 -11.52 13.67
N ARG A 14 10.53 -12.43 12.70
CA ARG A 14 9.75 -13.68 12.70
C ARG A 14 8.27 -13.44 13.03
N TYR A 15 7.59 -12.70 12.17
CA TYR A 15 6.16 -12.46 12.28
C TYR A 15 5.44 -12.71 10.95
N ILE A 16 4.12 -12.78 10.96
CA ILE A 16 3.28 -12.73 9.75
C ILE A 16 2.29 -11.58 9.86
N SER A 17 2.50 -10.54 9.06
CA SER A 17 1.64 -9.35 9.04
C SER A 17 1.86 -8.59 7.74
N HIS A 18 0.86 -7.77 7.36
CA HIS A 18 1.00 -6.78 6.29
C HIS A 18 1.72 -5.50 6.76
N TRP A 19 1.87 -5.32 8.07
CA TRP A 19 2.59 -4.19 8.66
C TRP A 19 4.03 -4.58 8.97
N ASP A 20 4.97 -3.63 8.88
CA ASP A 20 6.31 -3.87 9.41
C ASP A 20 6.49 -3.53 10.88
N SER A 21 7.66 -3.93 11.37
CA SER A 21 8.19 -3.56 12.67
C SER A 21 8.30 -2.05 12.92
N ASP A 22 8.24 -1.20 11.89
CA ASP A 22 8.20 0.26 12.02
C ASP A 22 6.77 0.83 11.93
N GLY A 23 5.76 -0.01 11.72
CA GLY A 23 4.34 0.33 11.72
C GLY A 23 3.81 0.88 10.39
N PHE A 24 4.51 0.64 9.27
CA PHE A 24 4.05 1.02 7.94
C PHE A 24 3.20 -0.08 7.30
N LYS A 25 2.05 0.33 6.75
CA LYS A 25 1.19 -0.49 5.89
C LYS A 25 1.79 -0.67 4.48
N PRO A 26 1.27 -1.61 3.66
CA PRO A 26 1.83 -1.90 2.33
C PRO A 26 1.95 -0.68 1.41
N TYR A 27 0.88 0.12 1.26
CA TYR A 27 0.89 1.32 0.43
C TYR A 27 1.87 2.39 0.93
N MET A 28 2.01 2.55 2.25
CA MET A 28 2.96 3.50 2.83
C MET A 28 4.39 3.10 2.48
N ARG A 29 4.73 1.83 2.72
CA ARG A 29 6.04 1.27 2.45
C ARG A 29 6.37 1.31 0.96
N TYR A 30 5.40 1.00 0.10
CA TYR A 30 5.57 1.11 -1.35
C TYR A 30 6.02 2.51 -1.76
N ILE A 31 5.37 3.56 -1.25
CA ILE A 31 5.78 4.96 -1.49
C ILE A 31 7.16 5.28 -0.89
N GLN A 32 7.50 4.78 0.30
CA GLN A 32 8.83 4.99 0.89
C GLN A 32 9.97 4.46 0.01
N TYR A 33 9.72 3.37 -0.71
CA TYR A 33 10.68 2.77 -1.63
C TYR A 33 10.46 3.20 -3.08
N ASN A 34 9.93 4.41 -3.29
CA ASN A 34 9.75 5.09 -4.58
C ASN A 34 8.69 4.47 -5.51
N GLY A 35 7.66 3.83 -4.93
CA GLY A 35 6.48 3.38 -5.66
C GLY A 35 5.71 4.54 -6.31
N ASN A 36 5.20 4.32 -7.51
CA ASN A 36 4.53 5.36 -8.32
C ASN A 36 3.09 5.02 -8.69
N GLY A 37 2.67 3.76 -8.56
CA GLY A 37 1.32 3.30 -8.84
C GLY A 37 0.46 3.07 -7.59
N GLU A 38 -0.48 2.16 -7.73
CA GLU A 38 -1.21 1.51 -6.63
C GLU A 38 -0.57 0.16 -6.32
N VAL A 39 -0.69 -0.33 -5.08
CA VAL A 39 -0.10 -1.60 -4.67
C VAL A 39 -1.10 -2.43 -3.86
N SER A 40 -1.13 -3.72 -4.15
CA SER A 40 -1.79 -4.74 -3.34
C SER A 40 -0.78 -5.82 -2.93
N GLU A 41 -0.84 -6.27 -1.67
CA GLU A 41 0.19 -7.16 -1.09
C GLU A 41 -0.39 -8.53 -0.73
N ASN A 42 0.34 -9.59 -1.09
CA ASN A 42 0.24 -10.89 -0.46
C ASN A 42 1.47 -11.16 0.40
N VAL A 43 1.26 -11.78 1.56
CA VAL A 43 2.33 -12.24 2.45
C VAL A 43 2.08 -13.70 2.78
N ALA A 44 3.10 -14.53 2.61
CA ALA A 44 3.08 -15.93 2.97
C ALA A 44 4.39 -16.33 3.64
N ILE A 45 4.32 -17.16 4.66
CA ILE A 45 5.50 -17.66 5.37
C ILE A 45 5.40 -19.16 5.60
N THR A 46 6.54 -19.81 5.80
CA THR A 46 6.62 -21.19 6.30
C THR A 46 7.85 -21.35 7.19
N GLY A 47 7.80 -22.33 8.11
CA GLY A 47 8.89 -22.62 9.04
C GLY A 47 8.51 -22.46 10.51
N TYR A 48 9.53 -22.26 11.35
CA TYR A 48 9.41 -22.37 12.80
C TYR A 48 9.56 -21.02 13.51
N TYR A 49 8.49 -20.56 14.18
CA TYR A 49 8.47 -19.34 14.99
C TYR A 49 7.37 -19.38 16.04
N ASN A 50 7.58 -18.65 17.14
CA ASN A 50 6.59 -18.39 18.19
C ASN A 50 5.98 -17.00 18.01
N SER A 51 4.89 -16.69 18.73
CA SER A 51 4.23 -15.38 18.64
C SER A 51 5.14 -14.20 19.02
N ASP A 52 6.15 -14.42 19.87
CA ASP A 52 7.19 -13.45 20.22
C ASP A 52 8.33 -13.35 19.21
N GLY A 53 8.23 -14.08 18.09
CA GLY A 53 9.27 -14.15 17.06
C GLY A 53 10.48 -14.99 17.43
N SER A 54 10.45 -15.69 18.57
CA SER A 54 11.51 -16.64 18.93
C SER A 54 11.37 -17.96 18.19
N THR A 55 12.45 -18.75 18.14
CA THR A 55 12.42 -20.13 17.63
C THR A 55 13.39 -21.00 18.40
N ASP A 56 13.01 -22.26 18.59
CA ASP A 56 13.81 -23.25 19.32
C ASP A 56 14.82 -23.98 18.41
N CYS A 57 14.72 -23.82 17.09
CA CYS A 57 15.53 -24.54 16.10
C CYS A 57 17.03 -24.23 16.11
N HIS A 58 17.47 -23.24 16.88
CA HIS A 58 18.89 -22.94 17.10
C HIS A 58 19.44 -23.55 18.41
N LYS A 59 18.61 -24.21 19.22
CA LYS A 59 19.03 -24.81 20.49
C LYS A 59 19.67 -26.18 20.25
N PRO A 60 20.79 -26.54 20.91
CA PRO A 60 21.56 -27.76 20.64
C PRO A 60 20.82 -29.11 20.76
N LEU A 61 19.65 -29.14 21.39
CA LEU A 61 18.87 -30.36 21.67
C LEU A 61 17.51 -30.40 20.94
N ILE A 62 17.28 -29.46 20.03
CA ILE A 62 16.04 -29.38 19.24
C ILE A 62 16.38 -29.72 17.80
N LEU A 63 15.70 -30.72 17.24
CA LEU A 63 15.85 -31.09 15.84
C LEU A 63 14.73 -30.44 15.03
N CYS A 64 15.10 -29.55 14.12
CA CYS A 64 14.21 -28.97 13.12
C CYS A 64 14.69 -29.35 11.72
N ASP A 65 13.74 -29.68 10.85
CA ASP A 65 14.05 -29.94 9.44
C ASP A 65 14.37 -28.63 8.73
N LYS A 66 15.39 -28.68 7.86
CA LYS A 66 15.73 -27.53 7.02
C LYS A 66 14.71 -27.36 5.91
N ILE A 67 14.37 -26.12 5.60
CA ILE A 67 13.46 -25.78 4.52
C ILE A 67 14.21 -25.87 3.18
N ASP A 68 13.65 -26.58 2.20
CA ASP A 68 14.01 -26.36 0.80
C ASP A 68 13.28 -25.10 0.30
N PRO A 69 13.99 -24.01 -0.03
CA PRO A 69 13.35 -22.75 -0.37
C PRO A 69 12.53 -22.85 -1.68
N LYS A 70 12.90 -23.72 -2.62
CA LYS A 70 12.15 -23.85 -3.88
C LYS A 70 10.83 -24.57 -3.64
N GLU A 71 10.86 -25.67 -2.89
CA GLU A 71 9.65 -26.41 -2.52
C GLU A 71 8.71 -25.51 -1.70
N ALA A 72 9.26 -24.79 -0.72
CA ALA A 72 8.51 -23.83 0.08
C ALA A 72 7.83 -22.74 -0.77
N ILE A 73 8.55 -22.12 -1.71
CA ILE A 73 7.95 -21.11 -2.61
C ILE A 73 6.85 -21.71 -3.47
N THR A 74 7.07 -22.91 -4.03
CA THR A 74 6.05 -23.61 -4.83
C THR A 74 4.80 -23.90 -4.00
N GLN A 75 4.96 -24.39 -2.77
CA GLN A 75 3.85 -24.70 -1.89
C GLN A 75 3.09 -23.43 -1.46
N LEU A 76 3.80 -22.39 -1.03
CA LEU A 76 3.17 -21.12 -0.62
C LEU A 76 2.40 -20.48 -1.78
N GLN A 77 2.95 -20.49 -2.99
CA GLN A 77 2.24 -20.00 -4.17
C GLN A 77 1.01 -20.86 -4.50
N TYR A 78 1.13 -22.18 -4.41
CA TYR A 78 0.00 -23.09 -4.62
C TYR A 78 -1.11 -22.81 -3.61
N ASP A 79 -0.77 -22.63 -2.33
CA ASP A 79 -1.74 -22.39 -1.27
C ASP A 79 -2.47 -21.06 -1.45
N MET A 80 -1.75 -19.98 -1.79
CA MET A 80 -2.36 -18.68 -2.07
C MET A 80 -3.32 -18.69 -3.27
N VAL A 81 -3.16 -19.62 -4.23
CA VAL A 81 -4.02 -19.69 -5.42
C VAL A 81 -5.15 -20.70 -5.25
N TYR A 82 -4.85 -21.88 -4.70
CA TYR A 82 -5.75 -23.04 -4.70
C TYR A 82 -6.30 -23.41 -3.32
N ASN A 83 -5.63 -23.01 -2.22
CA ASN A 83 -6.02 -23.35 -0.85
C ASN A 83 -6.26 -22.11 0.04
N ASP A 84 -6.75 -21.02 -0.54
CA ASP A 84 -6.80 -19.70 0.13
C ASP A 84 -8.12 -19.39 0.86
N ALA A 85 -8.93 -20.41 1.14
CA ALA A 85 -10.24 -20.23 1.77
C ALA A 85 -10.15 -19.55 3.16
N ALA A 86 -9.06 -19.79 3.91
CA ALA A 86 -8.83 -19.16 5.21
C ALA A 86 -8.65 -17.64 5.13
N SER A 87 -8.20 -17.13 3.97
CA SER A 87 -8.03 -15.70 3.68
C SER A 87 -9.19 -15.15 2.86
N ASN A 88 -10.32 -15.87 2.82
CA ASN A 88 -11.48 -15.55 1.99
C ASN A 88 -11.12 -15.39 0.50
N TRP A 89 -10.14 -16.17 0.02
CA TRP A 89 -9.59 -16.10 -1.33
C TRP A 89 -8.93 -14.77 -1.72
N GLY A 90 -8.64 -13.91 -0.75
CA GLY A 90 -8.04 -12.60 -0.98
C GLY A 90 -6.68 -12.65 -1.67
N HIS A 91 -5.83 -13.63 -1.36
CA HIS A 91 -4.53 -13.77 -2.03
C HIS A 91 -4.70 -14.19 -3.49
N ARG A 92 -5.59 -15.16 -3.75
CA ARG A 92 -5.89 -15.64 -5.11
C ARG A 92 -6.44 -14.50 -5.97
N ASP A 93 -7.43 -13.78 -5.44
CA ASP A 93 -8.11 -12.74 -6.19
C ASP A 93 -7.14 -11.58 -6.48
N ASN A 94 -6.24 -11.24 -5.55
CA ASN A 94 -5.12 -10.33 -5.79
C ASN A 94 -4.17 -10.83 -6.90
N ILE A 95 -3.73 -12.09 -6.86
CA ILE A 95 -2.84 -12.67 -7.91
C ILE A 95 -3.47 -12.62 -9.30
N LEU A 96 -4.79 -12.76 -9.38
CA LEU A 96 -5.55 -12.85 -10.63
C LEU A 96 -6.17 -11.51 -11.06
N ASP A 97 -5.97 -10.43 -10.31
CA ASP A 97 -6.52 -9.13 -10.68
C ASP A 97 -5.92 -8.68 -12.02
N ARG A 98 -6.82 -8.39 -12.96
CA ARG A 98 -6.49 -8.02 -14.34
C ARG A 98 -5.84 -6.65 -14.48
N TRP A 99 -5.96 -5.80 -13.45
CA TRP A 99 -5.39 -4.47 -13.46
C TRP A 99 -3.94 -4.45 -13.00
N HIS A 100 -3.42 -5.54 -12.44
CA HIS A 100 -2.00 -5.59 -12.12
C HIS A 100 -1.17 -5.72 -13.39
N ASN A 101 -0.23 -4.79 -13.58
CA ASN A 101 0.67 -4.77 -14.73
C ASN A 101 2.14 -5.01 -14.36
N LYS A 102 2.45 -5.05 -13.06
CA LYS A 102 3.77 -5.42 -12.53
C LYS A 102 3.62 -6.24 -11.25
N VAL A 103 4.66 -7.01 -10.95
CA VAL A 103 4.80 -7.69 -9.67
C VAL A 103 6.22 -7.53 -9.14
N ASN A 104 6.33 -7.19 -7.87
CA ASN A 104 7.57 -7.20 -7.10
C ASN A 104 7.54 -8.36 -6.11
N ILE A 105 8.56 -9.20 -6.13
CA ILE A 105 8.62 -10.38 -5.26
C ILE A 105 9.80 -10.23 -4.31
N GLY A 106 9.51 -10.23 -3.02
CA GLY A 106 10.47 -10.30 -1.94
C GLY A 106 10.56 -11.72 -1.39
N ILE A 107 11.78 -12.26 -1.29
CA ILE A 107 12.02 -13.56 -0.66
C ILE A 107 13.16 -13.39 0.33
N ALA A 108 12.94 -13.85 1.56
CA ALA A 108 13.96 -13.87 2.60
C ALA A 108 13.82 -15.16 3.40
N TYR A 109 14.91 -15.88 3.60
CA TYR A 109 14.88 -17.15 4.31
C TYR A 109 16.21 -17.45 5.00
N ASP A 110 16.15 -18.39 5.93
CA ASP A 110 17.29 -19.14 6.44
C ASP A 110 16.94 -20.63 6.49
N ASP A 111 17.72 -21.42 7.21
CA ASP A 111 17.53 -22.87 7.32
C ASP A 111 16.12 -23.26 7.83
N TYR A 112 15.44 -22.41 8.61
CA TYR A 112 14.26 -22.79 9.39
C TYR A 112 13.04 -21.88 9.20
N PHE A 113 13.16 -20.82 8.42
CA PHE A 113 12.07 -19.89 8.16
C PHE A 113 12.20 -19.28 6.77
N LEU A 114 11.08 -19.15 6.07
CA LEU A 114 10.99 -18.47 4.78
C LEU A 114 9.82 -17.51 4.75
N ALA A 115 10.07 -16.31 4.24
CA ALA A 115 9.09 -15.28 3.94
C ALA A 115 9.01 -15.04 2.43
N LEU A 116 7.78 -15.00 1.92
CA LEU A 116 7.42 -14.64 0.57
C LEU A 116 6.46 -13.44 0.63
N VAL A 117 6.86 -12.33 0.03
CA VAL A 117 6.03 -11.12 -0.10
C VAL A 117 5.86 -10.80 -1.57
N GLN A 118 4.62 -10.56 -2.00
CA GLN A 118 4.31 -10.16 -3.37
C GLN A 118 3.61 -8.82 -3.34
N HIS A 119 4.17 -7.82 -4.02
CA HIS A 119 3.49 -6.55 -4.32
C HIS A 119 3.04 -6.59 -5.76
N PHE A 120 1.74 -6.63 -5.98
CA PHE A 120 1.14 -6.44 -7.29
C PHE A 120 0.84 -4.96 -7.47
N GLU A 121 1.22 -4.42 -8.62
CA GLU A 121 1.16 -2.97 -8.86
C GLU A 121 0.25 -2.63 -10.03
N ASN A 122 -0.53 -1.57 -9.86
CA ASN A 122 -1.17 -0.85 -10.96
C ASN A 122 -0.29 0.35 -11.30
N ASP A 123 0.76 0.14 -12.10
CA ASP A 123 1.71 1.20 -12.46
C ASP A 123 1.50 1.66 -13.91
N TYR A 124 0.44 2.44 -14.12
CA TYR A 124 0.00 2.90 -15.44
C TYR A 124 0.34 4.36 -15.74
N ILE A 125 0.90 5.11 -14.79
CA ILE A 125 1.05 6.57 -14.92
C ILE A 125 2.51 6.94 -15.13
N GLU A 126 2.81 7.56 -16.27
CA GLU A 126 4.04 8.31 -16.46
C GLU A 126 3.84 9.71 -15.86
N TRP A 127 4.48 9.95 -14.71
CA TRP A 127 4.31 11.19 -13.95
C TRP A 127 5.12 12.35 -14.53
N ASN A 128 4.47 13.49 -14.73
CA ASN A 128 5.13 14.77 -14.95
C ASN A 128 5.37 15.48 -13.62
N SER A 129 4.36 15.47 -12.74
CA SER A 129 4.47 16.03 -11.40
C SER A 129 3.56 15.30 -10.42
N ARG A 130 4.07 15.08 -9.20
CA ARG A 130 3.33 14.53 -8.08
C ARG A 130 3.97 15.04 -6.79
N TYR A 131 3.38 16.07 -6.21
CA TYR A 131 3.91 16.70 -4.99
C TYR A 131 2.80 17.37 -4.20
N ILE A 132 3.06 17.61 -2.91
CA ILE A 132 2.29 18.52 -2.08
C ILE A 132 3.16 19.68 -1.61
N PHE A 133 2.59 20.88 -1.60
CA PHE A 133 3.22 22.05 -1.01
C PHE A 133 2.20 22.89 -0.24
N ASN A 134 2.44 23.11 1.06
CA ASN A 134 1.54 23.88 1.93
C ASN A 134 0.07 23.44 1.87
N GLY A 135 -0.19 22.13 1.90
CA GLY A 135 -1.55 21.58 1.79
C GLY A 135 -2.12 21.61 0.38
N TYR A 136 -1.36 22.02 -0.63
CA TYR A 136 -1.79 22.08 -2.03
C TYR A 136 -1.21 20.91 -2.82
N LEU A 137 -2.07 20.01 -3.29
CA LEU A 137 -1.71 18.84 -4.07
C LEU A 137 -1.68 19.17 -5.56
N VAL A 138 -0.61 18.73 -6.24
CA VAL A 138 -0.52 18.76 -7.70
C VAL A 138 -0.17 17.35 -8.20
N MET A 139 -1.02 16.84 -9.10
CA MET A 139 -0.85 15.54 -9.75
C MET A 139 -1.06 15.68 -11.24
N SER A 140 -0.03 15.38 -12.04
CA SER A 140 -0.14 15.38 -13.49
C SER A 140 0.74 14.33 -14.14
N GLY A 141 0.26 13.81 -15.26
CA GLY A 141 0.92 12.73 -15.97
C GLY A 141 0.10 12.22 -17.13
N ARG A 142 0.59 11.12 -17.71
CA ARG A 142 -0.06 10.40 -18.79
C ARG A 142 -0.36 8.97 -18.38
N ILE A 143 -1.60 8.54 -18.58
CA ILE A 143 -2.04 7.17 -18.32
C ILE A 143 -1.75 6.30 -19.56
N TYR A 144 -0.92 5.28 -19.40
CA TYR A 144 -0.57 4.30 -20.44
C TYR A 144 -1.42 3.07 -20.32
N ILE A 145 -2.58 3.11 -20.97
CA ILE A 145 -3.43 1.94 -21.18
C ILE A 145 -3.57 1.65 -22.68
N GLU A 146 -4.14 0.49 -23.02
CA GLU A 146 -4.38 0.11 -24.41
C GLU A 146 -5.14 1.18 -25.21
N PRO A 147 -4.81 1.37 -26.50
CA PRO A 147 -5.50 2.32 -27.37
C PRO A 147 -7.02 2.08 -27.42
N ASN A 148 -7.81 3.15 -27.52
CA ASN A 148 -9.29 3.15 -27.53
C ASN A 148 -9.96 2.76 -26.20
N THR A 149 -9.19 2.64 -25.11
CA THR A 149 -9.76 2.54 -23.77
C THR A 149 -10.24 3.90 -23.31
N ASN A 150 -11.50 3.99 -22.87
CA ASN A 150 -12.00 5.22 -22.25
C ASN A 150 -11.46 5.28 -20.82
N VAL A 151 -10.59 6.25 -20.56
CA VAL A 151 -9.96 6.45 -19.24
C VAL A 151 -10.29 7.84 -18.76
N ARG A 152 -10.77 7.93 -17.52
CA ARG A 152 -11.08 9.21 -16.90
C ARG A 152 -10.80 9.18 -15.41
N PRO A 153 -9.83 9.96 -14.91
CA PRO A 153 -9.76 10.27 -13.49
C PRO A 153 -11.11 10.81 -12.99
N VAL A 154 -11.67 10.22 -11.93
CA VAL A 154 -13.01 10.57 -11.43
C VAL A 154 -13.03 11.12 -10.02
N ALA A 155 -12.08 10.75 -9.16
CA ALA A 155 -12.01 11.24 -7.79
C ALA A 155 -10.62 11.05 -7.19
N LEU A 156 -10.31 11.88 -6.19
CA LEU A 156 -9.25 11.62 -5.22
C LEU A 156 -9.91 11.27 -3.88
N ALA A 157 -9.68 10.07 -3.37
CA ALA A 157 -10.08 9.73 -1.99
C ALA A 157 -8.89 9.94 -1.05
N VAL A 158 -9.12 10.63 0.06
CA VAL A 158 -8.09 10.91 1.06
C VAL A 158 -8.36 10.10 2.30
N TYR A 159 -7.44 9.22 2.66
CA TYR A 159 -7.50 8.42 3.87
C TYR A 159 -6.51 8.95 4.91
N TYR A 160 -6.82 8.75 6.19
CA TYR A 160 -6.00 9.17 7.31
C TYR A 160 -5.58 7.98 8.17
N ASP A 161 -4.28 7.89 8.44
CA ASP A 161 -3.70 7.03 9.46
C ASP A 161 -2.94 7.87 10.50
N PRO A 162 -2.96 7.48 11.79
CA PRO A 162 -2.02 8.00 12.77
C PRO A 162 -0.56 7.81 12.32
N LEU A 163 0.35 8.60 12.88
CA LEU A 163 1.79 8.42 12.60
C LEU A 163 2.24 6.99 12.93
N PRO A 164 3.00 6.33 12.03
CA PRO A 164 3.58 5.01 12.26
C PRO A 164 4.41 4.98 13.54
N ARG A 165 4.34 3.84 14.24
CA ARG A 165 5.12 3.56 15.44
C ARG A 165 5.74 2.18 15.33
N LYS A 166 6.87 1.98 16.00
CA LYS A 166 7.47 0.65 16.11
C LYS A 166 6.49 -0.35 16.73
N MET A 167 6.52 -1.56 16.21
CA MET A 167 5.70 -2.69 16.61
C MET A 167 6.59 -3.89 16.92
N SER A 168 6.25 -4.60 17.99
CA SER A 168 6.87 -5.88 18.33
C SER A 168 6.32 -7.02 17.48
N SER A 169 7.08 -8.11 17.36
CA SER A 169 6.63 -9.38 16.77
C SER A 169 5.33 -9.89 17.41
N ILE A 170 5.19 -9.73 18.73
CA ILE A 170 3.98 -10.07 19.50
C ILE A 170 2.77 -9.29 18.99
N GLU A 171 2.90 -7.97 18.80
CA GLU A 171 1.81 -7.14 18.27
C GLU A 171 1.45 -7.55 16.83
N LEU A 172 2.47 -7.74 15.99
CA LEU A 172 2.28 -8.11 14.58
C LEU A 172 1.64 -9.49 14.40
N ASN A 173 1.96 -10.46 15.26
CA ASN A 173 1.41 -11.83 15.21
C ASN A 173 0.04 -11.97 15.88
N ASN A 174 -0.32 -11.10 16.84
CA ASN A 174 -1.53 -11.25 17.64
C ASN A 174 -2.73 -10.45 17.08
N ASN A 175 -2.92 -10.43 15.76
CA ASN A 175 -4.11 -9.84 15.14
C ASN A 175 -4.33 -8.36 15.54
N THR A 176 -3.30 -7.62 15.91
CA THR A 176 -3.39 -6.17 16.20
C THR A 176 -2.12 -5.52 15.69
N PRO A 177 -2.03 -5.35 14.36
CA PRO A 177 -3.13 -4.85 13.53
C PRO A 177 -3.94 -5.91 12.77
N ASN A 178 -5.27 -5.81 12.86
CA ASN A 178 -6.25 -6.66 12.13
C ASN A 178 -6.51 -6.21 10.69
N CYS A 179 -6.05 -5.01 10.34
CA CYS A 179 -6.35 -4.42 9.05
C CYS A 179 -5.16 -3.71 8.45
N TYR A 180 -5.10 -3.74 7.13
CA TYR A 180 -4.11 -3.06 6.32
C TYR A 180 -4.78 -2.28 5.18
N SER A 181 -6.10 -2.04 5.27
CA SER A 181 -6.81 -1.13 4.37
C SER A 181 -6.31 0.30 4.52
N TYR A 182 -6.60 1.14 3.52
CA TYR A 182 -6.32 2.56 3.58
C TYR A 182 -7.00 3.22 4.78
N GLY A 183 -6.22 3.95 5.58
CA GLY A 183 -6.72 4.72 6.72
C GLY A 183 -7.07 3.92 7.97
N GLY A 184 -7.53 4.62 9.00
CA GLY A 184 -8.11 4.03 10.20
C GLY A 184 -7.09 3.54 11.23
N GLY A 185 -5.79 3.68 10.95
CA GLY A 185 -4.75 3.12 11.81
C GLY A 185 -4.90 1.60 11.89
N VAL A 186 -5.09 1.07 13.09
CA VAL A 186 -5.25 -0.39 13.32
C VAL A 186 -6.68 -0.90 13.10
N ALA A 187 -7.65 -0.01 12.85
CA ALA A 187 -9.05 -0.36 12.63
C ALA A 187 -9.32 -0.76 11.17
N CYS A 188 -10.34 -1.60 10.95
CA CYS A 188 -10.78 -2.00 9.61
C CYS A 188 -11.81 -1.03 9.04
N GLY A 189 -11.83 -0.89 7.71
CA GLY A 189 -12.96 -0.32 6.97
C GLY A 189 -13.22 1.15 7.28
N SER A 190 -12.17 1.95 7.47
CA SER A 190 -12.31 3.39 7.62
C SER A 190 -12.76 4.03 6.32
N ASP A 191 -13.70 4.96 6.42
CA ASP A 191 -14.07 5.83 5.32
C ASP A 191 -12.94 6.80 4.97
N ALA A 192 -12.92 7.25 3.72
CA ALA A 192 -12.11 8.39 3.33
C ALA A 192 -12.53 9.62 4.18
N VAL A 193 -11.54 10.33 4.72
CA VAL A 193 -11.77 11.54 5.51
C VAL A 193 -12.10 12.75 4.64
N ASP A 194 -11.84 12.63 3.34
CA ASP A 194 -12.22 13.61 2.32
C ASP A 194 -12.26 12.92 0.95
N THR A 195 -13.12 13.42 0.05
CA THR A 195 -13.18 12.98 -1.34
C THR A 195 -13.30 14.19 -2.24
N ILE A 196 -12.34 14.35 -3.15
CA ILE A 196 -12.21 15.50 -4.04
C ILE A 196 -12.66 15.09 -5.44
N TYR A 197 -13.58 15.86 -6.00
CA TYR A 197 -14.18 15.61 -7.31
C TYR A 197 -13.75 16.67 -8.35
N PRO A 198 -13.83 16.35 -9.65
CA PRO A 198 -13.73 17.36 -10.70
C PRO A 198 -14.84 18.42 -10.56
N PRO A 199 -14.59 19.69 -10.93
CA PRO A 199 -15.67 20.65 -11.11
C PRO A 199 -16.73 20.12 -12.07
N PRO A 200 -18.03 20.34 -11.80
CA PRO A 200 -19.08 19.88 -12.69
C PRO A 200 -19.04 20.65 -14.02
N PRO A 201 -19.52 20.05 -15.12
CA PRO A 201 -19.65 20.77 -16.39
C PRO A 201 -20.51 22.04 -16.26
N PRO A 202 -20.35 23.05 -17.13
CA PRO A 202 -21.15 24.27 -17.09
C PRO A 202 -22.66 23.97 -17.08
N GLY A 203 -23.38 24.53 -16.11
CA GLY A 203 -24.82 24.31 -15.94
C GLY A 203 -25.21 23.10 -15.08
N TYR A 204 -24.23 22.30 -14.65
CA TYR A 204 -24.42 21.18 -13.72
C TYR A 204 -23.90 21.52 -12.33
N TYR A 205 -24.43 20.85 -11.32
CA TYR A 205 -23.99 20.95 -9.93
C TYR A 205 -24.12 19.60 -9.25
N TYR A 206 -23.30 19.38 -8.23
CA TYR A 206 -23.46 18.23 -7.34
C TYR A 206 -24.62 18.50 -6.38
N THR A 207 -25.51 17.51 -6.21
CA THR A 207 -26.65 17.61 -5.30
C THR A 207 -26.24 17.67 -3.84
N GLU A 208 -25.05 17.17 -3.53
CA GLU A 208 -24.46 17.17 -2.19
C GLU A 208 -23.29 18.15 -2.12
N ARG A 209 -22.96 18.59 -0.90
CA ARG A 209 -21.78 19.43 -0.66
C ARG A 209 -20.53 18.55 -0.81
N VAL A 210 -19.87 18.68 -1.94
CA VAL A 210 -18.62 17.98 -2.25
C VAL A 210 -17.42 18.92 -2.19
N HIS A 211 -16.25 18.37 -1.92
CA HIS A 211 -14.99 19.08 -2.11
C HIS A 211 -14.62 19.01 -3.61
N LEU A 212 -14.46 20.18 -4.23
CA LEU A 212 -14.07 20.27 -5.64
C LEU A 212 -12.59 20.59 -5.76
N ALA A 213 -11.93 19.97 -6.74
CA ALA A 213 -10.59 20.37 -7.14
C ALA A 213 -10.61 21.78 -7.76
N ASP A 214 -9.57 22.56 -7.53
CA ASP A 214 -9.40 23.87 -8.15
C ASP A 214 -9.17 23.76 -9.67
N ARG A 215 -8.48 22.68 -10.06
CA ARG A 215 -8.22 22.36 -11.46
C ARG A 215 -8.32 20.86 -11.67
N TRP A 216 -9.09 20.46 -12.69
CA TRP A 216 -9.18 19.07 -13.13
C TRP A 216 -9.27 19.05 -14.65
N ILE A 217 -8.14 18.84 -15.31
CA ILE A 217 -8.04 18.79 -16.76
C ILE A 217 -7.73 17.37 -17.17
N VAL A 218 -8.52 16.85 -18.10
CA VAL A 218 -8.29 15.56 -18.76
C VAL A 218 -8.31 15.82 -20.27
N ASP A 219 -7.22 15.50 -20.95
CA ASP A 219 -7.06 15.64 -22.40
C ASP A 219 -6.48 14.34 -22.98
N GLY A 220 -7.36 13.53 -23.55
CA GLY A 220 -7.06 12.14 -23.88
C GLY A 220 -6.58 11.38 -22.64
N ASN A 221 -5.37 10.84 -22.70
CA ASN A 221 -4.76 10.11 -21.58
C ASN A 221 -3.94 11.00 -20.64
N ASN A 222 -3.85 12.29 -20.92
CA ASN A 222 -3.14 13.23 -20.05
C ASN A 222 -4.10 13.80 -19.02
N PHE A 223 -3.61 13.98 -17.80
CA PHE A 223 -4.37 14.64 -16.75
C PHE A 223 -3.52 15.64 -15.98
N HIS A 224 -4.21 16.62 -15.40
CA HIS A 224 -3.64 17.60 -14.50
C HIS A 224 -4.68 17.97 -13.44
N ILE A 225 -4.39 17.64 -12.19
CA ILE A 225 -5.25 17.85 -11.03
C ILE A 225 -4.52 18.75 -10.04
N GLU A 226 -5.18 19.81 -9.61
CA GLU A 226 -4.75 20.68 -8.53
C GLU A 226 -5.89 20.79 -7.51
N ALA A 227 -5.60 20.54 -6.24
CA ALA A 227 -6.60 20.63 -5.18
C ALA A 227 -5.97 20.99 -3.84
N SER A 228 -6.68 21.79 -3.05
CA SER A 228 -6.38 21.92 -1.63
C SER A 228 -6.71 20.63 -0.89
N ILE A 229 -5.79 20.15 -0.06
CA ILE A 229 -6.05 19.12 0.93
C ILE A 229 -6.25 19.85 2.25
N ASN A 230 -7.45 19.72 2.83
CA ASN A 230 -7.81 20.35 4.11
C ASN A 230 -8.13 19.27 5.13
N PRO A 231 -7.11 18.62 5.70
CA PRO A 231 -7.36 17.49 6.54
C PRO A 231 -7.75 17.93 7.94
N SER A 232 -8.89 17.43 8.39
CA SER A 232 -9.50 17.73 9.68
C SER A 232 -8.91 16.93 10.85
N MET A 233 -8.07 15.93 10.56
CA MET A 233 -7.66 14.91 11.54
C MET A 233 -6.35 15.20 12.31
N GLY A 234 -5.60 16.24 11.94
CA GLY A 234 -4.37 16.64 12.63
C GLY A 234 -3.10 15.95 12.11
N GLU A 235 -2.20 15.56 13.01
CA GLU A 235 -0.94 14.91 12.62
C GLU A 235 -1.17 13.45 12.21
N GLY A 236 -0.48 13.00 11.16
CA GLY A 236 -0.60 11.65 10.64
C GLY A 236 -0.14 11.49 9.20
N VAL A 237 -0.42 10.31 8.65
CA VAL A 237 -0.21 9.98 7.25
C VAL A 237 -1.53 10.16 6.53
N TYR A 238 -1.51 10.94 5.46
CA TYR A 238 -2.64 11.07 4.54
C TYR A 238 -2.29 10.35 3.25
N THR A 239 -3.11 9.38 2.86
CA THR A 239 -2.93 8.66 1.61
C THR A 239 -4.02 9.07 0.63
N ILE A 240 -3.59 9.67 -0.47
CA ILE A 240 -4.44 10.06 -1.58
C ILE A 240 -4.49 8.93 -2.58
N LEU A 241 -5.69 8.43 -2.88
CA LEU A 241 -5.95 7.39 -3.87
C LEU A 241 -6.62 8.02 -5.09
N LEU A 242 -5.99 7.88 -6.26
CA LEU A 242 -6.53 8.34 -7.54
C LEU A 242 -7.42 7.27 -8.15
N PHE A 243 -8.74 7.48 -8.05
CA PHE A 243 -9.72 6.64 -8.72
C PHE A 243 -9.92 7.07 -10.16
N THR A 244 -9.89 6.08 -11.04
CA THR A 244 -10.03 6.26 -12.49
C THR A 244 -11.13 5.35 -13.00
N ASP A 245 -12.05 5.90 -13.79
CA ASP A 245 -13.01 5.12 -14.55
C ASP A 245 -12.31 4.60 -15.82
N ILE A 246 -12.30 3.28 -15.98
CA ILE A 246 -11.75 2.59 -17.14
C ILE A 246 -12.85 1.70 -17.71
N ASN A 247 -13.42 2.11 -18.85
CA ASN A 247 -14.55 1.43 -19.49
C ASN A 247 -15.73 1.13 -18.53
N GLY A 248 -16.02 2.05 -17.60
CA GLY A 248 -17.11 1.91 -16.63
C GLY A 248 -16.78 1.16 -15.33
N GLU A 249 -15.53 0.71 -15.16
CA GLU A 249 -15.03 0.17 -13.90
C GLU A 249 -14.18 1.21 -13.16
N GLN A 250 -14.37 1.34 -11.85
CA GLN A 250 -13.53 2.19 -11.02
C GLN A 250 -12.29 1.42 -10.56
N VAL A 251 -11.13 1.90 -11.01
CA VAL A 251 -9.84 1.28 -10.74
C VAL A 251 -8.95 2.31 -10.04
N PRO A 252 -8.36 2.00 -8.88
CA PRO A 252 -7.35 2.85 -8.28
C PRO A 252 -6.03 2.67 -9.04
N LEU A 253 -5.54 3.76 -9.65
CA LEU A 253 -4.32 3.73 -10.48
C LEU A 253 -3.08 4.26 -9.76
N ALA A 254 -3.27 4.97 -8.67
CA ALA A 254 -2.15 5.48 -7.88
C ALA A 254 -2.55 5.72 -6.44
N SER A 255 -1.64 5.39 -5.53
CA SER A 255 -1.64 5.91 -4.17
C SER A 255 -0.51 6.92 -4.00
N TYR A 256 -0.68 7.89 -3.11
CA TYR A 256 0.36 8.85 -2.76
C TYR A 256 0.19 9.24 -1.29
N SER A 257 1.18 8.88 -0.47
CA SER A 257 1.16 9.13 0.97
C SER A 257 2.05 10.32 1.34
N ILE A 258 1.47 11.22 2.12
CA ILE A 258 2.10 12.44 2.65
C ILE A 258 1.97 12.46 4.17
N VAL A 259 2.87 13.15 4.84
CA VAL A 259 2.89 13.27 6.30
C VAL A 259 2.56 14.70 6.71
N SER A 260 1.60 14.82 7.63
CA SER A 260 1.34 16.06 8.37
C SER A 260 1.95 15.94 9.76
N LYS A 261 2.89 16.84 10.08
CA LYS A 261 3.50 16.90 11.41
C LYS A 261 4.02 18.31 11.69
N ASP A 262 3.78 18.82 12.89
CA ASP A 262 4.21 20.15 13.33
C ASP A 262 3.77 21.28 12.36
N GLY A 263 2.56 21.13 11.77
CA GLY A 263 2.02 22.06 10.77
C GLY A 263 2.72 22.04 9.41
N LYS A 264 3.59 21.06 9.14
CA LYS A 264 4.28 20.88 7.86
C LYS A 264 3.77 19.65 7.12
N TRP A 265 3.79 19.78 5.80
CA TRP A 265 3.44 18.73 4.85
C TRP A 265 4.70 18.28 4.12
N VAL A 266 5.01 16.99 4.18
CA VAL A 266 6.16 16.41 3.49
C VAL A 266 5.78 15.08 2.86
N ASP A 267 6.51 14.69 1.81
CA ASP A 267 6.41 13.34 1.27
C ASP A 267 6.76 12.30 2.33
N LEU A 268 6.05 11.18 2.32
CA LEU A 268 6.34 10.07 3.23
C LEU A 268 7.76 9.53 3.07
N SER A 269 8.27 9.48 1.83
CA SER A 269 9.66 9.08 1.53
C SER A 269 10.67 10.00 2.23
N SER A 270 10.44 11.32 2.18
CA SER A 270 11.28 12.32 2.85
C SER A 270 11.21 12.19 4.38
N TYR A 271 10.03 11.92 4.93
CA TYR A 271 9.84 11.68 6.36
C TYR A 271 10.57 10.41 6.85
N ALA A 272 10.49 9.33 6.08
CA ALA A 272 11.11 8.04 6.41
C ALA A 272 12.65 8.14 6.46
N ILE A 273 13.26 8.87 5.53
CA ILE A 273 14.72 9.15 5.57
C ILE A 273 15.09 9.92 6.85
N GLY A 274 14.22 10.81 7.31
CA GLY A 274 14.38 11.52 8.58
C GLY A 274 14.44 10.57 9.77
N LEU A 275 13.54 9.59 9.86
CA LEU A 275 13.52 8.59 10.94
C LEU A 275 14.75 7.67 10.94
N ALA A 276 15.25 7.31 9.76
CA ALA A 276 16.43 6.44 9.63
C ALA A 276 17.74 7.10 10.11
N LYS A 277 17.81 8.44 10.19
CA LYS A 277 19.00 9.17 10.68
C LYS A 277 19.12 9.24 12.20
N TYR A 278 18.10 8.83 12.94
CA TYR A 278 18.05 8.88 14.40
C TYR A 278 17.97 7.49 15.06
N ASN A 279 18.21 6.42 14.31
CA ASN A 279 18.38 5.05 14.80
C ASN A 279 19.77 4.52 14.40
#